data_AF-A0A443D1M4-F1
#
_entry.id   AF-A0A443D1M4-F1
#
_cell.length_a   1.000
_cell.length_b   1.000
_cell.length_c   1.000
_cell.angle_alpha   90.00
_cell.angle_beta   90.00
_cell.angle_gamma   90.00
#
_symmetry.space_group_name_H-M   'P 1'
#
loop_
_entity.id
_entity.type
_entity.pdbx_description
1 polymer ?
#
loop_
_entity_poly.entity_id
_entity_poly.type
_entity_poly.pdbx_seq_one_letter_code
_entity_poly.pdbx_strand_id
1 'polypeptide(L)'
;MGENPFVLALTFNVIAIALGGGASLATVMAGSEGGQSLFVGEWIPMGWTQWALIGLLSMTMPIGSVGTAIAYQLGPSSIISTWDFSYLAFAVLWGVVLFSERLDAASMLGIVVIALAGVIVIRR
;
A
#
# COMPACT_ATOMS: atom_id res chain seq x y z
N MET A 1 -23.11 -17.83 6.19
CA MET A 1 -23.05 -18.09 4.74
C MET A 1 -21.80 -17.39 4.24
N GLY A 2 -20.69 -18.12 4.09
CA GLY A 2 -19.42 -17.52 3.69
C GLY A 2 -19.45 -17.15 2.22
N GLU A 3 -19.22 -15.89 1.89
CA GLU A 3 -19.03 -15.47 0.50
C GLU A 3 -17.92 -16.30 -0.14
N ASN A 4 -18.16 -16.75 -1.37
CA ASN A 4 -17.20 -17.59 -2.06
C ASN A 4 -15.92 -16.76 -2.32
N PRO A 5 -14.73 -17.20 -1.87
CA PRO A 5 -13.48 -16.47 -2.03
C PRO A 5 -13.19 -16.06 -3.49
N PHE A 6 -13.65 -16.87 -4.45
CA PHE A 6 -13.55 -16.55 -5.87
C PHE A 6 -14.39 -15.33 -6.27
N VAL A 7 -15.58 -15.17 -5.70
CA VAL A 7 -16.46 -14.02 -5.96
C VAL A 7 -15.83 -12.76 -5.39
N LEU A 8 -15.28 -12.82 -4.16
CA LEU A 8 -14.60 -11.68 -3.56
C LEU A 8 -13.37 -11.25 -4.39
N ALA A 9 -12.56 -12.21 -4.83
CA ALA A 9 -11.40 -11.94 -5.68
C ALA A 9 -11.81 -11.39 -7.05
N LEU A 10 -12.86 -11.93 -7.66
CA LEU A 10 -13.38 -11.46 -8.94
C LEU A 10 -13.90 -10.02 -8.83
N THR A 11 -14.74 -9.74 -7.83
CA THR A 11 -15.29 -8.40 -7.59
C THR A 11 -14.19 -7.39 -7.35
N PHE A 12 -13.18 -7.73 -6.53
CA PHE A 12 -12.02 -6.86 -6.30
C PHE A 12 -11.28 -6.55 -7.61
N ASN A 13 -10.94 -7.57 -8.41
CA ASN A 13 -10.22 -7.37 -9.66
C ASN A 13 -11.04 -6.57 -10.69
N VAL A 14 -12.35 -6.83 -10.79
CA VAL A 14 -13.24 -6.08 -11.69
C VAL A 14 -13.33 -4.61 -11.27
N ILE A 15 -13.48 -4.33 -9.97
CA ILE A 15 -13.48 -2.95 -9.46
C ILE A 15 -12.13 -2.29 -9.73
N ALA A 16 -11.01 -2.98 -9.51
CA ALA A 16 -9.67 -2.46 -9.78
C ALA A 16 -9.47 -2.12 -11.27
N ILE A 17 -9.90 -3.01 -12.17
CA ILE A 17 -9.85 -2.77 -13.62
C ILE A 17 -10.77 -1.61 -14.01
N ALA A 18 -11.98 -1.54 -13.47
CA ALA A 18 -12.93 -0.46 -13.78
C ALA A 18 -12.42 0.91 -13.30
N LEU A 19 -11.89 0.99 -12.09
CA LEU A 19 -11.33 2.22 -11.54
C LEU A 19 -10.03 2.62 -12.25
N GLY A 20 -9.10 1.69 -12.43
CA GLY A 20 -7.82 1.96 -13.10
C GLY A 20 -8.00 2.31 -14.57
N GLY A 21 -8.83 1.53 -15.29
CA GLY A 21 -9.19 1.80 -16.68
C GLY A 21 -9.99 3.10 -16.83
N GLY A 22 -10.92 3.38 -15.93
CA GLY A 22 -11.69 4.62 -15.90
C GLY A 22 -10.82 5.85 -15.66
N ALA A 23 -9.90 5.80 -14.68
CA ALA A 23 -8.93 6.87 -14.44
C ALA A 23 -8.02 7.08 -15.65
N SER A 24 -7.52 5.99 -16.24
CA SER A 24 -6.68 6.05 -17.45
C SER A 24 -7.43 6.70 -18.62
N LEU A 25 -8.68 6.29 -18.88
CA LEU A 25 -9.51 6.87 -19.94
C LEU A 25 -9.83 8.35 -19.68
N ALA A 26 -10.13 8.72 -18.43
CA ALA A 26 -10.37 10.10 -18.03
C ALA A 26 -9.14 10.98 -18.29
N THR A 27 -7.93 10.51 -18.01
CA THR A 27 -6.70 11.26 -18.32
C THR A 27 -6.46 11.44 -19.83
N VAL A 28 -6.85 10.46 -20.65
CA VAL A 28 -6.75 10.56 -22.11
C VAL A 28 -7.77 11.57 -22.65
N MET A 29 -9.01 11.55 -22.14
CA MET A 29 -10.09 12.44 -22.59
C MET A 29 -9.93 13.89 -22.13
N ALA A 30 -9.34 14.12 -20.95
CA ALA A 30 -9.12 15.46 -20.40
C ALA A 30 -8.10 16.28 -21.20
N GLY A 31 -7.29 15.63 -22.06
CA GLY A 31 -6.18 16.27 -22.75
C GLY A 31 -5.08 16.65 -21.76
N SER A 32 -3.88 16.09 -21.94
CA SER A 32 -2.74 16.47 -21.10
C SER A 32 -2.29 17.89 -21.44
N GLU A 33 -2.80 18.90 -20.74
CA GLU A 33 -2.22 20.25 -20.78
C GLU A 33 -0.84 20.21 -20.10
N GLY A 34 0.20 19.89 -20.87
CA GLY A 34 1.59 20.16 -20.52
C GLY A 34 2.37 19.10 -19.73
N GLY A 35 1.83 17.90 -19.48
CA GLY A 35 2.56 16.85 -18.77
C GLY A 35 2.09 15.46 -19.15
N GLN A 36 3.05 14.56 -19.38
CA GLN A 36 2.85 13.14 -19.74
C GLN A 36 1.62 12.54 -19.05
N SER A 37 0.74 11.89 -19.81
CA SER A 37 -0.39 11.16 -19.23
C SER A 37 0.16 10.15 -18.22
N LEU A 38 -0.10 10.36 -16.92
CA LEU A 38 0.45 9.59 -15.80
C LEU A 38 0.22 8.07 -15.93
N PHE A 39 -0.74 7.65 -16.75
CA PHE A 39 -1.11 6.25 -16.97
C PHE A 39 -0.81 5.76 -18.41
N VAL A 40 -0.48 6.66 -19.34
CA VAL A 40 -0.15 6.37 -20.74
C VAL A 40 1.12 7.13 -21.11
N GLY A 41 2.17 6.92 -20.32
CA GLY A 41 3.49 7.49 -20.57
C GLY A 41 4.25 6.71 -21.64
N GLU A 42 5.35 7.29 -22.13
CA GLU A 42 6.28 6.60 -23.01
C GLU A 42 6.89 5.38 -22.30
N TRP A 43 6.94 4.23 -22.97
CA TRP A 43 7.49 3.01 -22.37
C TRP A 43 9.00 3.16 -22.23
N ILE A 44 9.46 3.47 -21.02
CA ILE A 44 10.88 3.65 -20.74
C ILE A 44 11.54 2.27 -20.63
N PRO A 45 12.61 1.97 -21.38
CA PRO A 45 13.34 0.73 -21.24
C PRO A 45 13.90 0.62 -19.82
N MET A 46 13.50 -0.45 -19.11
CA MET A 46 13.98 -0.70 -17.76
C MET A 46 15.41 -1.24 -17.78
N GLY A 47 16.33 -0.51 -17.17
CA GLY A 47 17.70 -0.93 -16.94
C GLY A 47 17.81 -2.00 -15.83
N TRP A 48 18.99 -2.59 -15.71
CA TRP A 48 19.28 -3.69 -14.78
C TRP A 48 18.93 -3.38 -13.32
N THR A 49 19.19 -2.14 -12.88
CA THR A 49 18.86 -1.70 -11.52
C THR A 49 17.36 -1.72 -11.24
N GLN A 50 16.53 -1.31 -12.19
CA GLN A 50 15.07 -1.33 -12.02
C GLN A 50 14.55 -2.77 -11.93
N TRP A 51 15.09 -3.67 -12.75
CA TRP A 51 14.79 -5.09 -12.65
C TRP A 51 15.19 -5.70 -11.31
N ALA A 52 16.36 -5.35 -10.78
CA ALA A 52 16.81 -5.80 -9.47
C ALA A 52 15.89 -5.29 -8.34
N LEU A 53 15.48 -4.02 -8.41
CA LEU A 53 14.53 -3.45 -7.45
C LEU A 53 13.17 -4.15 -7.51
N ILE A 54 12.63 -4.39 -8.71
CA ILE A 54 11.39 -5.14 -8.89
C ILE A 54 11.52 -6.53 -8.27
N GLY A 55 12.61 -7.25 -8.56
CA GLY A 55 12.87 -8.57 -7.98
C GLY A 55 12.91 -8.55 -6.45
N LEU A 56 13.60 -7.58 -5.86
CA LEU A 56 13.69 -7.40 -4.41
C LEU A 56 12.32 -7.09 -3.77
N LEU A 57 11.56 -6.17 -4.37
CA LEU A 57 10.20 -5.82 -3.95
C LEU A 57 9.26 -7.03 -4.04
N SER A 58 9.31 -7.75 -5.16
CA SER A 58 8.54 -8.97 -5.39
C SER A 58 8.91 -10.10 -4.44
N MET A 59 10.15 -10.19 -3.96
CA MET A 59 10.54 -11.16 -2.93
C MET A 59 10.08 -10.75 -1.53
N THR A 60 10.06 -9.45 -1.24
CA THR A 60 9.65 -8.93 0.08
C THR A 60 8.14 -9.07 0.31
N MET A 61 7.33 -8.89 -0.73
CA MET A 61 5.87 -9.06 -0.67
C MET A 61 5.38 -10.42 -0.13
N PRO A 62 5.81 -11.57 -0.66
CA PRO A 62 5.39 -12.86 -0.15
C PRO A 62 5.92 -13.12 1.26
N ILE A 63 7.10 -12.59 1.64
CA ILE A 63 7.60 -12.72 3.02
C ILE A 63 6.64 -12.04 4.00
N GLY A 64 6.21 -10.81 3.69
CA GLY A 64 5.20 -10.11 4.49
C GLY A 64 3.87 -10.84 4.53
N SER A 65 3.34 -11.24 3.36
CA SER A 65 2.05 -11.93 3.26
C SER A 65 2.02 -13.28 3.99
N VAL A 66 3.06 -14.11 3.84
CA VAL A 66 3.19 -15.39 4.54
C VAL A 66 3.37 -15.17 6.04
N GLY A 67 4.19 -14.18 6.44
CA GLY A 67 4.37 -13.82 7.84
C GLY A 67 3.04 -13.43 8.51
N THR A 68 2.24 -12.59 7.85
CA THR A 68 0.89 -12.23 8.30
C THR A 68 -0.03 -13.46 8.37
N ALA A 69 -0.04 -14.31 7.35
CA ALA A 69 -0.85 -15.53 7.35
C ALA A 69 -0.49 -16.49 8.50
N ILE A 70 0.80 -16.64 8.81
CA ILE A 70 1.28 -17.44 9.95
C ILE A 70 0.89 -16.79 11.28
N ALA A 71 1.04 -15.46 11.41
CA ALA A 71 0.68 -14.75 12.62
C ALA A 71 -0.82 -14.91 12.95
N TYR A 72 -1.70 -14.78 11.95
CA TYR A 72 -3.14 -14.99 12.11
C TYR A 72 -3.51 -16.43 12.44
N GLN A 73 -2.70 -17.42 12.04
CA GLN A 73 -2.93 -18.82 12.39
C GLN A 73 -2.49 -19.16 13.83
N LEU A 74 -1.47 -18.48 14.35
CA LEU A 74 -0.88 -18.78 15.66
C LEU A 74 -1.47 -17.99 16.83
N GLY A 75 -2.11 -16.84 16.57
CA GLY A 75 -2.61 -15.95 17.61
C GLY A 75 -4.10 -15.58 17.46
N PRO A 76 -4.74 -15.04 18.52
CA PRO A 76 -6.07 -14.47 18.44
C PRO A 76 -6.08 -13.27 17.49
N SER A 77 -6.94 -13.26 16.46
CA SER A 77 -6.99 -12.20 15.42
C SER A 77 -7.03 -10.77 15.95
N SER A 78 -7.54 -10.55 17.17
CA SER A 78 -7.55 -9.23 17.83
C SER A 78 -6.15 -8.69 18.14
N ILE A 79 -5.19 -9.56 18.47
CA ILE A 79 -3.80 -9.15 18.77
C ILE A 79 -3.03 -8.89 17.47
N ILE A 80 -3.23 -9.72 16.43
CA ILE A 80 -2.55 -9.49 15.14
C ILE A 80 -3.04 -8.20 14.48
N SER A 81 -4.35 -7.94 14.48
CA SER A 81 -4.89 -6.70 13.92
C SER A 81 -4.39 -5.44 14.65
N THR A 82 -4.02 -5.57 15.92
CA THR A 82 -3.41 -4.49 16.69
C THR A 82 -1.96 -4.22 16.25
N TRP A 83 -1.23 -5.24 15.79
CA TRP A 83 0.12 -5.06 15.26
C TRP A 83 0.16 -4.30 13.94
N ASP A 84 -0.93 -4.27 13.18
CA ASP A 84 -1.03 -3.48 11.94
C ASP A 84 -0.77 -1.98 12.19
N PHE A 85 -1.05 -1.46 13.39
CA PHE A 85 -0.71 -0.07 13.74
C PHE A 85 0.80 0.20 13.78
N SER A 86 1.64 -0.83 13.95
CA SER A 86 3.10 -0.68 13.93
C SER A 86 3.64 -0.34 12.54
N TYR A 87 2.87 -0.60 11.48
CA TYR A 87 3.22 -0.19 10.12
C TYR A 87 3.49 1.32 10.04
N LEU A 88 2.72 2.14 10.76
CA LEU A 88 2.93 3.59 10.79
C LEU A 88 4.33 3.95 11.31
N ALA A 89 4.75 3.33 12.41
CA ALA A 89 6.07 3.60 12.99
C ALA A 89 7.20 3.20 12.02
N PHE A 90 7.05 2.05 11.35
CA PHE A 90 7.99 1.62 10.32
C PHE A 90 7.98 2.54 9.11
N ALA A 91 6.82 2.98 8.63
CA ALA A 91 6.70 3.89 7.49
C ALA A 91 7.43 5.22 7.77
N VAL A 92 7.26 5.79 8.96
CA VAL A 92 7.98 7.00 9.39
C VAL A 92 9.48 6.75 9.48
N LEU A 93 9.90 5.63 10.08
CA LEU A 93 11.31 5.27 10.21
C LEU A 93 11.99 5.15 8.83
N TRP A 94 11.39 4.41 7.91
CA TRP A 94 11.93 4.25 6.56
C TRP A 94 11.85 5.56 5.75
N GLY A 95 10.77 6.34 5.89
CA GLY A 95 10.62 7.67 5.27
C GLY A 95 11.77 8.62 5.64
N VAL A 96 12.09 8.70 6.94
CA VAL A 96 13.20 9.54 7.41
C VAL A 96 14.56 8.96 7.04
N VAL A 97 14.77 7.65 7.20
CA VAL A 97 16.10 7.03 7.03
C VAL A 97 16.48 6.84 5.56
N LEU A 98 15.58 6.32 4.72
CA LEU A 98 15.89 6.04 3.32
C LEU A 98 15.60 7.23 2.41
N PHE A 99 14.52 7.96 2.67
CA PHE A 99 14.07 9.04 1.78
C PHE A 99 14.47 10.43 2.29
N SER A 100 15.10 10.53 3.47
CA SER A 100 15.45 11.81 4.11
C SER A 100 14.26 12.77 4.19
N GLU A 101 13.05 12.21 4.33
CA GLU A 101 11.82 12.97 4.24
C GLU A 101 11.69 13.91 5.44
N ARG A 102 11.44 15.19 5.16
CA ARG A 102 11.21 16.19 6.21
C ARG A 102 9.77 16.09 6.66
N LEU A 103 9.58 15.54 7.86
CA LEU A 103 8.31 15.52 8.55
C LEU A 103 7.85 16.96 8.81
N ASP A 104 6.87 17.41 8.02
CA ASP A 104 6.20 18.69 8.24
C ASP A 104 5.25 18.60 9.45
N ALA A 105 4.89 19.74 10.03
CA ALA A 105 4.01 19.83 11.19
C ALA A 105 2.65 19.17 10.95
N ALA A 106 2.12 19.26 9.73
CA ALA A 106 0.89 18.58 9.33
C ALA A 106 1.05 17.05 9.32
N SER A 107 2.17 16.54 8.78
CA SER A 107 2.49 15.10 8.77
C SER A 107 2.67 14.56 10.19
N MET A 108 3.35 15.31 11.07
CA MET A 108 3.48 14.95 12.48
C MET A 108 2.12 14.86 13.19
N LEU A 109 1.22 15.82 12.94
CA LEU A 109 -0.14 15.80 13.50
C LEU A 109 -0.90 14.54 13.06
N GLY A 110 -0.85 14.20 11.76
CA GLY A 110 -1.46 12.98 11.23
C GLY A 110 -0.91 11.72 11.88
N ILE A 111 0.42 11.62 12.03
CA ILE A 111 1.07 10.48 12.69
C ILE A 111 0.62 10.36 14.15
N VAL A 112 0.55 11.48 14.90
CA VAL A 112 0.09 11.49 16.29
C VAL A 112 -1.36 11.02 16.40
N VAL A 113 -2.25 11.46 15.51
CA VAL A 113 -3.67 11.04 15.51
C VAL A 113 -3.79 9.54 15.27
N ILE A 114 -3.07 8.98 14.30
CA ILE A 114 -3.11 7.54 14.01
C ILE A 114 -2.51 6.74 15.17
N ALA A 115 -1.40 7.21 15.75
CA ALA A 115 -0.78 6.58 16.92
C ALA A 115 -1.73 6.56 18.13
N LEU A 116 -2.43 7.67 18.41
CA LEU A 116 -3.42 7.77 19.48
C LEU A 116 -4.61 6.82 19.23
N ALA A 117 -5.10 6.73 18.01
CA ALA A 117 -6.14 5.78 17.64
C ALA A 117 -5.70 4.33 17.93
N GLY A 118 -4.46 3.97 17.58
CA GLY A 118 -3.89 2.65 17.90
C GLY A 118 -3.82 2.38 19.41
N VAL A 119 -3.36 3.36 20.20
CA VAL A 119 -3.32 3.24 21.68
C VAL A 119 -4.71 3.06 22.29
N ILE A 120 -5.73 3.75 21.76
CA ILE A 120 -7.11 3.62 22.24
C ILE A 120 -7.65 2.22 21.96
N VAL A 121 -7.37 1.66 20.78
CA VAL A 121 -7.80 0.29 20.41
C VAL A 121 -7.15 -0.76 21.30
N ILE A 122 -5.86 -0.61 21.62
CA ILE A 122 -5.14 -1.54 22.52
C ILE A 122 -5.72 -1.55 23.94
N ARG A 123 -6.21 -0.40 24.41
CA ARG A 123 -6.71 -0.21 25.78
C ARG A 123 -8.16 -0.64 25.97
N ARG A 124 -8.84 -1.11 24.93
CA ARG A 124 -10.27 -1.47 24.94
C ARG A 124 -10.45 -2.98 24.78
#